data_AF-A0A9E0XYG6-F1
#
_entry.id   AF-A0A9E0XYG6-F1
#
_cell.length_a   1.000
_cell.length_b   1.000
_cell.length_c   1.000
_cell.angle_alpha   90.00
_cell.angle_beta   90.00
_cell.angle_gamma   90.00
#
_symmetry.space_group_name_H-M   'P 1'
#
loop_
_entity.id
_entity.type
_entity.pdbx_description
1 polymer ?
#
loop_
_entity_poly.entity_id
_entity_poly.type
_entity_poly.pdbx_seq_one_letter_code
_entity_poly.pdbx_strand_id
1 'polypeptide(L)'
;MKINSTDLRIEGSKDIFLSLEKAFTKFDIDFYLIGALARDVMFLSKDHKPIRATQDIDFAVMIPDNNVYEALKKYLEVNENFKPDQREPYRMTAGSVIIDLLPFGKIESKERTVIVHGKEITELNVLGLSEIYYSAYTVSIDDDSVFKVATLPGICILKLISYTDRPDDRAKDIEDITFILDNYHNMNVDYIIAEHSELMEYGWDEKLSAKVLGRDIGLILKDNIELRDKIISILKNNIVEHRTGKIAELMTVKSERTIEDSIELLNKVLEGINERI
;
A
#
# COMPACT_ATOMS: atom_id res chain seq x y z
N MET A 1 -1.18 -17.77 1.11
CA MET A 1 0.27 -17.46 1.01
C MET A 1 0.91 -17.70 2.36
N LYS A 2 2.13 -18.25 2.43
CA LYS A 2 2.85 -18.49 3.70
C LYS A 2 4.19 -17.76 3.68
N ILE A 3 4.54 -17.09 4.78
CA ILE A 3 5.81 -16.36 4.94
C ILE A 3 6.38 -16.65 6.33
N ASN A 4 7.71 -16.72 6.44
CA ASN A 4 8.37 -16.81 7.74
C ASN A 4 8.64 -15.41 8.31
N SER A 5 8.36 -15.17 9.60
CA SER A 5 8.63 -13.88 10.23
C SER A 5 10.11 -13.47 10.16
N THR A 6 11.04 -14.43 10.10
CA THR A 6 12.47 -14.14 9.94
C THR A 6 12.79 -13.48 8.60
N ASP A 7 12.01 -13.75 7.55
CA ASP A 7 12.21 -13.18 6.22
C ASP A 7 11.80 -11.71 6.15
N LEU A 8 10.98 -11.25 7.10
CA LEU A 8 10.53 -9.86 7.20
C LEU A 8 11.64 -8.91 7.66
N ARG A 9 12.73 -9.45 8.24
CA ARG A 9 13.90 -8.66 8.72
C ARG A 9 13.50 -7.56 9.73
N ILE A 10 12.46 -7.82 10.50
CA ILE A 10 12.01 -7.01 11.64
C ILE A 10 12.20 -7.83 12.90
N GLU A 11 13.07 -7.36 13.79
CA GLU A 11 13.34 -8.02 15.06
C GLU A 11 12.09 -8.05 15.94
N GLY A 12 11.78 -9.21 16.53
CA GLY A 12 10.60 -9.38 17.37
C GLY A 12 9.26 -9.30 16.62
N SER A 13 9.26 -9.31 15.29
CA SER A 13 8.04 -9.16 14.48
C SER A 13 6.95 -10.19 14.81
N LYS A 14 7.32 -11.45 15.09
CA LYS A 14 6.37 -12.48 15.51
C LYS A 14 5.55 -12.06 16.75
N ASP A 15 6.22 -11.61 17.80
CA ASP A 15 5.54 -11.20 19.04
C ASP A 15 4.68 -9.95 18.81
N ILE A 16 5.16 -9.00 18.00
CA ILE A 16 4.41 -7.80 17.63
C ILE A 16 3.12 -8.16 16.88
N PHE A 17 3.19 -9.05 15.88
CA PHE A 17 2.01 -9.50 15.14
C PHE A 17 1.02 -10.23 16.04
N LEU A 18 1.50 -11.10 16.94
CA LEU A 18 0.64 -11.79 17.91
C LEU A 18 -0.07 -10.81 18.86
N SER A 19 0.63 -9.78 19.35
CA SER A 19 0.03 -8.72 20.19
C SER A 19 -1.03 -7.91 19.43
N LEU A 20 -0.76 -7.55 18.17
CA LEU A 20 -1.70 -6.85 17.31
C LEU A 20 -2.94 -7.71 17.01
N GLU A 21 -2.76 -8.97 16.63
CA GLU A 21 -3.85 -9.91 16.32
C GLU A 21 -4.76 -10.15 17.54
N LYS A 22 -4.18 -10.32 18.74
CA LYS A 22 -4.93 -10.38 19.99
C LYS A 22 -5.78 -9.13 20.21
N ALA A 23 -5.20 -7.94 20.00
CA ALA A 23 -5.90 -6.68 20.17
C ALA A 23 -7.05 -6.53 19.16
N PHE A 24 -6.78 -6.77 17.87
CA PHE A 24 -7.79 -6.68 16.82
C PHE A 24 -8.93 -7.67 17.02
N THR A 25 -8.62 -8.91 17.41
CA THR A 25 -9.63 -9.93 17.74
C THR A 25 -10.48 -9.52 18.94
N LYS A 26 -9.86 -8.95 19.98
CA LYS A 26 -10.57 -8.50 21.19
C LYS A 26 -11.62 -7.42 20.89
N PHE A 27 -11.33 -6.53 19.95
CA PHE A 27 -12.20 -5.42 19.59
C PHE A 27 -13.06 -5.68 18.34
N ASP A 28 -13.01 -6.89 17.77
CA ASP A 28 -13.71 -7.26 16.53
C ASP A 28 -13.38 -6.32 15.37
N ILE A 29 -12.07 -6.04 15.21
CA ILE A 29 -11.53 -5.12 14.21
C ILE A 29 -10.93 -5.92 13.07
N ASP A 30 -11.46 -5.73 11.87
CA ASP A 30 -10.81 -6.17 10.64
C ASP A 30 -9.60 -5.30 10.33
N PHE A 31 -8.56 -5.89 9.75
CA PHE A 31 -7.31 -5.18 9.46
C PHE A 31 -6.57 -5.79 8.28
N TYR A 32 -5.67 -5.02 7.69
CA TYR A 32 -4.77 -5.52 6.67
C TYR A 32 -3.47 -4.71 6.62
N LEU A 33 -2.37 -5.40 6.32
CA LEU A 33 -1.04 -4.82 6.21
C LEU A 33 -0.94 -4.01 4.92
N ILE A 34 -0.38 -2.80 5.03
CA ILE A 34 -0.13 -1.87 3.93
C ILE A 34 1.36 -1.43 3.95
N GLY A 35 1.69 -0.39 3.20
CA GLY A 35 3.00 0.22 3.25
C GLY A 35 4.13 -0.65 2.67
N ALA A 36 5.36 -0.36 3.08
CA ALA A 36 6.56 -1.00 2.53
C ALA A 36 6.64 -2.49 2.91
N LEU A 37 6.20 -2.85 4.12
CA LEU A 37 6.22 -4.25 4.56
C LEU A 37 5.22 -5.11 3.78
N ALA A 38 4.04 -4.59 3.46
CA ALA A 38 3.09 -5.29 2.59
C ALA A 38 3.69 -5.60 1.22
N ARG A 39 4.39 -4.64 0.61
CA ARG A 39 5.10 -4.86 -0.65
C ARG A 39 6.13 -5.97 -0.48
N ASP A 40 6.97 -5.90 0.55
CA ASP A 40 8.02 -6.89 0.77
C ASP A 40 7.45 -8.30 0.95
N VAL A 41 6.33 -8.43 1.67
CA VAL A 41 5.54 -9.67 1.78
C VAL A 41 5.11 -10.18 0.41
N MET A 42 4.55 -9.31 -0.45
CA MET A 42 4.13 -9.68 -1.80
C MET A 42 5.30 -10.16 -2.66
N PHE A 43 6.48 -9.56 -2.53
CA PHE A 43 7.70 -10.00 -3.23
C PHE A 43 8.21 -11.36 -2.73
N LEU A 44 8.33 -11.51 -1.40
CA LEU A 44 8.76 -12.77 -0.78
C LEU A 44 7.85 -13.94 -1.15
N SER A 45 6.55 -13.69 -1.28
CA SER A 45 5.58 -14.70 -1.67
C SER A 45 5.74 -15.29 -3.07
N LYS A 46 6.52 -14.59 -3.91
CA LYS A 46 6.85 -14.98 -5.27
C LYS A 46 8.34 -15.33 -5.39
N ASP A 47 9.01 -15.63 -4.27
CA ASP A 47 10.45 -15.92 -4.19
C ASP A 47 11.34 -14.77 -4.71
N HIS A 48 10.83 -13.52 -4.71
CA HIS A 48 11.60 -12.34 -5.05
C HIS A 48 12.10 -11.64 -3.77
N LYS A 49 13.37 -11.22 -3.77
CA LYS A 49 13.96 -10.52 -2.62
C LYS A 49 13.56 -9.04 -2.62
N PRO A 50 13.05 -8.49 -1.51
CA PRO A 50 12.79 -7.07 -1.42
C PRO A 50 14.09 -6.24 -1.37
N ILE A 51 14.10 -5.07 -2.02
CA ILE A 51 15.32 -4.23 -2.14
C ILE A 51 15.77 -3.66 -0.79
N ARG A 52 14.82 -3.24 0.05
CA ARG A 52 15.10 -2.51 1.30
C ARG A 52 14.52 -3.28 2.48
N ALA A 53 15.11 -3.13 3.65
CA ALA A 53 14.46 -3.51 4.89
C ALA A 53 13.69 -2.28 5.41
N THR A 54 12.43 -2.47 5.78
CA THR A 54 11.68 -1.49 6.57
C THR A 54 11.67 -1.94 8.04
N GLN A 55 11.68 -0.99 8.97
CA GLN A 55 11.41 -1.25 10.39
C GLN A 55 10.02 -0.75 10.79
N ASP A 56 9.26 -0.25 9.81
CA ASP A 56 7.92 0.29 9.98
C ASP A 56 6.90 -0.79 9.58
N ILE A 57 5.90 -0.97 10.44
CA ILE A 57 4.74 -1.84 10.22
C ILE A 57 3.50 -0.95 10.08
N ASP A 58 2.96 -0.88 8.87
CA ASP A 58 1.76 -0.08 8.58
C ASP A 58 0.53 -0.99 8.47
N PHE A 59 -0.46 -0.78 9.33
CA PHE A 59 -1.76 -1.44 9.25
C PHE A 59 -2.86 -0.44 8.96
N ALA A 60 -3.75 -0.80 8.04
CA ALA A 60 -5.05 -0.19 7.96
C ALA A 60 -6.01 -1.00 8.85
N VAL A 61 -6.70 -0.34 9.78
CA VAL A 61 -7.59 -0.95 10.78
C VAL A 61 -9.02 -0.44 10.60
N MET A 62 -9.99 -1.35 10.46
CA MET A 62 -11.38 -1.04 10.20
C MET A 62 -12.11 -0.73 11.51
N ILE A 63 -12.29 0.56 11.77
CA ILE A 63 -12.79 1.11 13.02
C ILE A 63 -14.26 1.54 12.87
N PRO A 64 -15.14 1.15 13.81
CA PRO A 64 -16.53 1.60 13.81
C PRO A 64 -16.69 3.05 14.29
N ASP A 65 -15.94 3.47 15.31
CA ASP A 65 -16.01 4.81 15.89
C ASP A 65 -14.75 5.16 16.72
N ASN A 66 -14.63 6.42 17.12
CA ASN A 66 -13.50 6.94 17.89
C ASN A 66 -13.31 6.25 19.26
N ASN A 67 -14.38 5.81 19.94
CA ASN A 67 -14.23 5.17 21.25
C ASN A 67 -13.54 3.81 21.12
N VAL A 68 -13.88 3.04 20.08
CA VAL A 68 -13.20 1.77 19.79
C VAL A 68 -11.74 1.99 19.42
N TYR A 69 -11.43 3.04 18.65
CA TYR A 69 -10.04 3.33 18.28
C TYR A 69 -9.17 3.71 19.49
N GLU A 70 -9.68 4.57 20.38
CA GLU A 70 -8.96 4.94 21.59
C GLU A 70 -8.84 3.74 22.55
N ALA A 71 -9.86 2.88 22.64
CA ALA A 71 -9.80 1.66 23.43
C ALA A 71 -8.75 0.67 22.89
N LEU A 72 -8.63 0.51 21.58
CA LEU A 72 -7.59 -0.29 20.92
C LEU A 72 -6.19 0.22 21.29
N LYS A 73 -5.92 1.51 21.06
CA LYS A 73 -4.62 2.12 21.40
C LYS A 73 -4.30 1.97 22.88
N LYS A 74 -5.29 2.17 23.76
CA LYS A 74 -5.11 2.02 25.21
C LYS A 74 -4.82 0.58 25.62
N TYR A 75 -5.45 -0.39 24.97
CA TYR A 75 -5.19 -1.80 25.23
C TYR A 75 -3.76 -2.18 24.85
N LEU A 76 -3.31 -1.79 23.66
CA LEU A 76 -1.93 -2.03 23.19
C LEU A 76 -0.90 -1.38 24.14
N GLU A 77 -1.18 -0.17 24.62
CA GLU A 77 -0.31 0.52 25.58
C GLU A 77 -0.19 -0.25 26.91
N VAL A 78 -1.32 -0.61 27.51
CA VAL A 78 -1.37 -1.15 28.88
C VAL A 78 -1.01 -2.64 28.96
N ASN A 79 -1.42 -3.42 27.95
CA ASN A 79 -1.36 -4.88 28.01
C ASN A 79 -0.24 -5.47 27.15
N GLU A 80 0.12 -4.80 26.06
CA GLU A 80 1.13 -5.30 25.11
C GLU A 80 2.43 -4.46 25.17
N ASN A 81 2.52 -3.48 26.08
CA ASN A 81 3.68 -2.61 26.31
C ASN A 81 4.10 -1.77 25.09
N PHE A 82 3.14 -1.44 24.22
CA PHE A 82 3.37 -0.53 23.11
C PHE A 82 3.41 0.91 23.66
N LYS A 83 4.15 1.81 23.00
CA LYS A 83 4.24 3.21 23.42
C LYS A 83 3.65 4.11 22.35
N PRO A 84 2.65 4.96 22.68
CA PRO A 84 2.10 5.90 21.72
C PRO A 84 3.14 6.96 21.34
N ASP A 85 3.16 7.34 20.07
CA ASP A 85 3.97 8.45 19.60
C ASP A 85 3.40 9.78 20.12
N GLN A 86 4.28 10.77 20.31
CA GLN A 86 3.91 12.06 20.89
C GLN A 86 3.43 13.07 19.85
N ARG A 87 3.75 12.86 18.57
CA ARG A 87 3.44 13.74 17.44
C ARG A 87 2.39 13.12 16.54
N GLU A 88 2.56 11.85 16.18
CA GLU A 88 1.68 11.14 15.26
C GLU A 88 0.66 10.29 16.04
N PRO A 89 -0.61 10.70 16.15
CA PRO A 89 -1.55 10.08 17.10
C PRO A 89 -2.10 8.72 16.64
N TYR A 90 -1.74 8.29 15.43
CA TYR A 90 -1.99 6.96 14.86
C TYR A 90 -0.77 6.03 14.96
N ARG A 91 0.37 6.52 15.48
CA ARG A 91 1.62 5.77 15.58
C ARG A 91 1.85 5.26 16.99
N MET A 92 2.38 4.05 17.08
CA MET A 92 2.89 3.43 18.29
C MET A 92 4.28 2.83 18.03
N THR A 93 4.97 2.45 19.10
CA THR A 93 6.26 1.75 19.02
C THR A 93 6.29 0.53 19.91
N ALA A 94 6.93 -0.55 19.43
CA ALA A 94 7.25 -1.74 20.19
C ALA A 94 8.77 -1.97 20.10
N GLY A 95 9.50 -1.60 21.16
CA GLY A 95 10.97 -1.54 21.08
C GLY A 95 11.44 -0.47 20.10
N SER A 96 12.21 -0.86 19.08
CA SER A 96 12.66 0.02 17.97
C SER A 96 11.73 0.01 16.76
N VAL A 97 10.70 -0.84 16.75
CA VAL A 97 9.77 -1.01 15.62
C VAL A 97 8.69 0.07 15.69
N ILE A 98 8.51 0.78 14.57
CA ILE A 98 7.45 1.77 14.40
C ILE A 98 6.21 1.07 13.86
N ILE A 99 5.05 1.38 14.42
CA ILE A 99 3.78 0.75 14.06
C ILE A 99 2.75 1.84 13.81
N ASP A 100 2.33 2.00 12.56
CA ASP A 100 1.28 2.95 12.17
C ASP A 100 -0.05 2.21 12.03
N LEU A 101 -1.06 2.62 12.81
CA LEU A 101 -2.41 2.06 12.81
C LEU A 101 -3.35 3.06 12.15
N LEU A 102 -3.53 2.99 10.83
CA LEU A 102 -4.38 3.93 10.09
C LEU A 102 -5.86 3.52 10.19
N PRO A 103 -6.71 4.31 10.87
CA PRO A 103 -8.12 3.97 11.02
C PRO A 103 -8.89 4.24 9.73
N PHE A 104 -9.77 3.32 9.35
CA PHE A 104 -10.70 3.48 8.22
C PHE A 104 -12.03 2.76 8.53
N GLY A 105 -13.05 2.86 7.68
CA GLY A 105 -14.36 2.24 7.89
C GLY A 105 -15.43 3.24 8.33
N LYS A 106 -16.25 2.89 9.33
CA LYS A 106 -17.38 3.75 9.73
C LYS A 106 -16.96 5.00 10.50
N ILE A 107 -15.72 5.04 10.98
CA ILE A 107 -15.09 6.21 11.59
C ILE A 107 -14.86 7.37 10.58
N GLU A 108 -14.86 7.07 9.28
CA GLU A 108 -14.57 8.05 8.23
C GLU A 108 -15.64 9.15 8.12
N SER A 109 -15.19 10.36 7.82
CA SER A 109 -16.03 11.47 7.38
C SER A 109 -16.61 11.22 5.98
N LYS A 110 -17.52 12.09 5.52
CA LYS A 110 -18.03 12.02 4.14
C LYS A 110 -16.94 12.36 3.11
N GLU A 111 -15.94 13.13 3.55
CA GLU A 111 -14.78 13.57 2.78
C GLU A 111 -13.65 12.53 2.79
N ARG A 112 -13.91 11.30 3.28
CA ARG A 112 -12.93 10.19 3.32
C ARG A 112 -11.71 10.54 4.17
N THR A 113 -11.93 11.29 5.24
CA THR A 113 -10.92 11.65 6.23
C THR A 113 -11.25 11.10 7.61
N VAL A 114 -10.24 10.92 8.46
CA VAL A 114 -10.41 10.58 9.89
C VAL A 114 -9.62 11.57 10.72
N ILE A 115 -10.30 12.20 11.69
CA ILE A 115 -9.66 13.06 12.69
C ILE A 115 -9.20 12.17 13.84
N VAL A 116 -7.89 12.11 14.07
CA VAL A 116 -7.30 11.38 15.19
C VAL A 116 -6.79 12.38 16.23
N HIS A 117 -7.20 12.15 17.48
CA HIS A 117 -6.82 13.00 18.60
C HIS A 117 -5.58 12.43 19.32
N GLY A 118 -4.56 13.27 19.50
CA GLY A 118 -3.44 13.04 20.40
C GLY A 118 -3.04 14.33 21.11
N LYS A 119 -1.74 14.58 21.27
CA LYS A 119 -1.25 15.90 21.71
C LYS A 119 -1.56 16.98 20.67
N GLU A 120 -1.45 16.61 19.40
CA GLU A 120 -1.92 17.39 18.26
C GLU A 120 -3.11 16.67 17.62
N ILE A 121 -3.91 17.41 16.86
CA ILE A 121 -5.01 16.87 16.07
C ILE A 121 -4.47 16.61 14.67
N THR A 122 -4.60 15.38 14.19
CA THR A 122 -4.19 15.00 12.84
C THR A 122 -5.40 14.57 12.03
N GLU A 123 -5.58 15.16 10.85
CA GLU A 123 -6.54 14.69 9.87
C GLU A 123 -5.84 13.76 8.88
N LEU A 124 -6.34 12.54 8.76
CA LEU A 124 -5.81 11.51 7.87
C LEU A 124 -6.70 11.38 6.65
N ASN A 125 -6.11 11.49 5.45
CA ASN A 125 -6.76 11.04 4.23
C ASN A 125 -6.71 9.51 4.16
N VAL A 126 -7.87 8.88 4.10
CA VAL A 126 -8.01 7.41 4.11
C VAL A 126 -8.71 6.88 2.86
N LEU A 127 -8.86 7.75 1.85
CA LEU A 127 -9.36 7.38 0.53
C LEU A 127 -8.58 6.19 -0.04
N GLY A 128 -9.30 5.15 -0.46
CA GLY A 128 -8.74 3.93 -1.04
C GLY A 128 -8.55 2.79 -0.05
N LEU A 129 -8.52 3.02 1.27
CA LEU A 129 -8.30 1.95 2.24
C LEU A 129 -9.44 0.90 2.21
N SER A 130 -10.69 1.37 2.17
CA SER A 130 -11.85 0.49 2.07
C SER A 130 -11.84 -0.35 0.78
N GLU A 131 -11.52 0.26 -0.36
CA GLU A 131 -11.52 -0.41 -1.66
C GLU A 131 -10.45 -1.49 -1.73
N ILE A 132 -9.25 -1.18 -1.23
CA ILE A 132 -8.11 -2.10 -1.27
C ILE A 132 -8.31 -3.29 -0.33
N TYR A 133 -8.96 -3.09 0.81
CA TYR A 133 -9.27 -4.17 1.76
C TYR A 133 -9.97 -5.36 1.10
N TYR A 134 -10.92 -5.11 0.18
CA TYR A 134 -11.65 -6.17 -0.53
C TYR A 134 -10.83 -6.89 -1.60
N SER A 135 -9.74 -6.28 -2.06
CA SER A 135 -8.78 -6.90 -2.99
C SER A 135 -7.61 -7.60 -2.28
N ALA A 136 -7.44 -7.40 -0.98
CA ALA A 136 -6.26 -7.83 -0.22
C ALA A 136 -6.13 -9.37 -0.14
N TYR A 137 -4.90 -9.87 -0.19
CA TYR A 137 -4.61 -11.30 -0.07
C TYR A 137 -4.48 -11.75 1.38
N THR A 138 -4.97 -12.95 1.68
CA THR A 138 -4.72 -13.59 2.97
C THR A 138 -3.34 -14.24 3.01
N VAL A 139 -2.56 -13.86 4.01
CA VAL A 139 -1.20 -14.35 4.27
C VAL A 139 -1.15 -14.95 5.66
N SER A 140 -0.47 -16.08 5.79
CA SER A 140 -0.12 -16.67 7.08
C SER A 140 1.36 -16.42 7.36
N ILE A 141 1.67 -15.90 8.55
CA ILE A 141 3.04 -15.83 9.08
C ILE A 141 3.24 -16.97 10.08
N ASP A 142 4.34 -17.72 9.90
CA ASP A 142 4.78 -18.79 10.80
C ASP A 142 3.72 -19.86 11.13
N ASP A 143 2.67 -19.99 10.30
CA ASP A 143 1.48 -20.82 10.55
C ASP A 143 0.64 -20.45 11.81
N ASP A 144 1.06 -19.44 12.56
CA ASP A 144 0.46 -19.04 13.85
C ASP A 144 -0.47 -17.81 13.73
N SER A 145 -0.22 -16.94 12.74
CA SER A 145 -1.00 -15.71 12.54
C SER A 145 -1.49 -15.59 11.11
N VAL A 146 -2.72 -15.09 10.93
CA VAL A 146 -3.34 -14.90 9.61
C VAL A 146 -3.85 -13.48 9.48
N PHE A 147 -3.35 -12.75 8.49
CA PHE A 147 -3.81 -11.38 8.21
C PHE A 147 -3.91 -11.14 6.71
N LYS A 148 -4.65 -10.09 6.36
CA LYS A 148 -4.75 -9.62 4.99
C LYS A 148 -3.57 -8.69 4.65
N VAL A 149 -3.15 -8.68 3.41
CA VAL A 149 -2.06 -7.83 2.89
C VAL A 149 -2.51 -7.17 1.61
N ALA A 150 -2.26 -5.86 1.49
CA ALA A 150 -2.56 -5.12 0.29
C ALA A 150 -1.84 -5.73 -0.92
N THR A 151 -2.57 -5.83 -2.04
CA THR A 151 -1.99 -6.25 -3.32
C THR A 151 -1.04 -5.18 -3.84
N LEU A 152 -0.12 -5.54 -4.73
CA LEU A 152 0.76 -4.56 -5.38
C LEU A 152 -0.02 -3.44 -6.11
N PRO A 153 -1.11 -3.72 -6.88
CA PRO A 153 -2.00 -2.68 -7.39
C PRO A 153 -2.54 -1.74 -6.31
N GLY A 154 -3.03 -2.29 -5.19
CA GLY A 154 -3.53 -1.49 -4.07
C GLY A 154 -2.45 -0.63 -3.41
N ILE A 155 -1.24 -1.17 -3.25
CA ILE A 155 -0.09 -0.42 -2.72
C ILE A 155 0.25 0.76 -3.65
N CYS A 156 0.24 0.55 -4.98
CA CYS A 156 0.45 1.63 -5.93
C CYS A 156 -0.60 2.74 -5.81
N ILE A 157 -1.89 2.39 -5.65
CA ILE A 157 -2.98 3.35 -5.43
C ILE A 157 -2.70 4.21 -4.18
N LEU A 158 -2.42 3.59 -3.03
CA LEU A 158 -2.15 4.32 -1.78
C LEU A 158 -0.92 5.21 -1.86
N LYS A 159 0.11 4.75 -2.57
CA LYS A 159 1.36 5.50 -2.78
C LYS A 159 1.15 6.71 -3.69
N LEU A 160 0.36 6.59 -4.75
CA LEU A 160 0.00 7.71 -5.62
C LEU A 160 -0.76 8.80 -4.85
N ILE A 161 -1.73 8.41 -4.01
CA ILE A 161 -2.48 9.34 -3.17
C ILE A 161 -1.55 9.99 -2.14
N SER A 162 -0.81 9.17 -1.38
CA SER A 162 0.09 9.64 -0.34
C SER A 162 1.14 10.62 -0.86
N TYR A 163 1.71 10.34 -2.03
CA TYR A 163 2.66 11.22 -2.69
C TYR A 163 2.00 12.54 -3.11
N THR A 164 0.79 12.49 -3.67
CA THR A 164 0.07 13.69 -4.08
C THR A 164 -0.28 14.59 -2.90
N ASP A 165 -0.56 14.00 -1.74
CA ASP A 165 -0.90 14.74 -0.52
C ASP A 165 0.32 15.40 0.12
N ARG A 166 1.51 14.77 0.04
CA ARG A 166 2.77 15.24 0.66
C ARG A 166 3.99 15.03 -0.25
N PRO A 167 4.07 15.69 -1.42
CA PRO A 167 5.08 15.39 -2.44
C PRO A 167 6.52 15.61 -1.96
N ASP A 168 6.74 16.57 -1.06
CA ASP A 168 8.06 16.90 -0.52
C ASP A 168 8.64 15.79 0.38
N ASP A 169 7.79 15.02 1.06
CA ASP A 169 8.21 13.99 2.03
C ASP A 169 8.10 12.55 1.50
N ARG A 170 7.47 12.39 0.34
CA ARG A 170 6.99 11.08 -0.15
C ARG A 170 7.60 10.66 -1.48
N ALA A 171 8.70 11.26 -1.91
CA ALA A 171 9.44 10.84 -3.11
C ALA A 171 9.77 9.33 -3.13
N LYS A 172 10.02 8.72 -1.96
CA LYS A 172 10.24 7.27 -1.79
C LYS A 172 9.07 6.41 -2.27
N ASP A 173 7.84 6.93 -2.26
CA ASP A 173 6.68 6.21 -2.76
C ASP A 173 6.72 6.01 -4.27
N ILE A 174 7.27 6.98 -5.01
CA ILE A 174 7.45 6.86 -6.45
C ILE A 174 8.55 5.84 -6.77
N GLU A 175 9.61 5.78 -5.95
CA GLU A 175 10.62 4.73 -6.07
C GLU A 175 10.00 3.33 -5.86
N ASP A 176 9.09 3.19 -4.90
CA ASP A 176 8.40 1.93 -4.63
C ASP A 176 7.44 1.55 -5.77
N ILE A 177 6.69 2.51 -6.33
CA ILE A 177 5.84 2.29 -7.53
C ILE A 177 6.70 1.86 -8.71
N THR A 178 7.84 2.53 -8.92
CA THR A 178 8.79 2.19 -9.99
C THR A 178 9.29 0.76 -9.82
N PHE A 179 9.70 0.37 -8.62
CA PHE A 179 10.16 -0.99 -8.37
C PHE A 179 9.07 -2.04 -8.61
N ILE A 180 7.82 -1.75 -8.22
CA ILE A 180 6.69 -2.64 -8.51
C ILE A 180 6.50 -2.78 -10.02
N LEU A 181 6.51 -1.67 -10.76
CA LEU A 181 6.40 -1.67 -12.22
C LEU A 181 7.49 -2.52 -12.86
N ASP A 182 8.75 -2.34 -12.46
CA ASP A 182 9.90 -3.03 -13.06
C ASP A 182 9.84 -4.55 -12.90
N ASN A 183 9.12 -5.04 -11.89
CA ASN A 183 9.10 -6.46 -11.53
C ASN A 183 7.72 -7.11 -11.74
N TYR A 184 6.69 -6.35 -12.08
CA TYR A 184 5.31 -6.86 -12.04
C TYR A 184 5.10 -8.06 -12.95
N HIS A 185 5.64 -8.01 -14.17
CA HIS A 185 5.59 -9.12 -15.11
C HIS A 185 6.26 -10.40 -14.57
N ASN A 186 7.49 -10.29 -14.04
CA ASN A 186 8.24 -11.43 -13.51
C ASN A 186 7.61 -12.01 -12.23
N MET A 187 6.93 -11.21 -11.43
CA MET A 187 6.20 -11.68 -10.25
C MET A 187 4.89 -12.41 -10.60
N ASN A 188 4.37 -12.22 -11.81
CA ASN A 188 3.05 -12.67 -12.22
C ASN A 188 3.08 -13.48 -13.53
N VAL A 189 4.15 -14.25 -13.78
CA VAL A 189 4.35 -15.00 -15.03
C VAL A 189 3.13 -15.85 -15.40
N ASP A 190 2.71 -16.74 -14.52
CA ASP A 190 1.59 -17.66 -14.79
C ASP A 190 0.26 -16.91 -14.99
N TYR A 191 0.04 -15.85 -14.20
CA TYR A 191 -1.16 -15.02 -14.31
C TYR A 191 -1.21 -14.28 -15.65
N ILE A 192 -0.08 -13.73 -16.10
CA ILE A 192 0.00 -13.01 -17.37
C ILE A 192 -0.20 -13.98 -18.54
N ILE A 193 0.42 -15.16 -18.50
CA ILE A 193 0.23 -16.18 -19.53
C ILE A 193 -1.23 -16.63 -19.61
N ALA A 194 -1.90 -16.77 -18.46
CA ALA A 194 -3.28 -17.22 -18.41
C ALA A 194 -4.30 -16.15 -18.84
N GLU A 195 -4.16 -14.92 -18.34
CA GLU A 195 -5.21 -13.89 -18.39
C GLU A 195 -4.88 -12.68 -19.27
N HIS A 196 -3.61 -12.57 -19.71
CA HIS A 196 -3.08 -11.41 -20.43
C HIS A 196 -2.18 -11.80 -21.61
N SER A 197 -2.37 -13.00 -22.16
CA SER A 197 -1.49 -13.55 -23.21
C SER A 197 -1.40 -12.66 -24.45
N GLU A 198 -2.45 -11.90 -24.77
CA GLU A 198 -2.50 -10.98 -25.89
C GLU A 198 -1.56 -9.78 -25.72
N LEU A 199 -1.16 -9.46 -24.49
CA LEU A 199 -0.20 -8.39 -24.23
C LEU A 199 1.25 -8.83 -24.41
N MET A 200 1.52 -10.14 -24.47
CA MET A 200 2.88 -10.67 -24.63
C MET A 200 3.45 -10.42 -26.03
N GLU A 201 2.60 -10.15 -27.03
CA GLU A 201 3.04 -9.79 -28.39
C GLU A 201 3.90 -8.51 -28.41
N TYR A 202 3.75 -7.66 -27.39
CA TYR A 202 4.49 -6.41 -27.25
C TYR A 202 5.86 -6.57 -26.55
N GLY A 203 6.20 -7.77 -26.09
CA GLY A 203 7.44 -8.06 -25.38
C GLY A 203 7.24 -8.42 -23.90
N TRP A 204 8.28 -8.99 -23.28
CA TRP A 204 8.33 -9.33 -21.85
C TRP A 204 9.14 -8.29 -21.09
N ASP A 205 8.56 -7.10 -20.88
CA ASP A 205 9.26 -5.94 -20.34
C ASP A 205 8.40 -5.08 -19.38
N GLU A 206 8.92 -3.90 -19.04
CA GLU A 206 8.27 -2.93 -18.15
C GLU A 206 6.95 -2.38 -18.75
N LYS A 207 6.77 -2.35 -20.08
CA LYS A 207 5.54 -1.87 -20.73
C LYS A 207 4.42 -2.88 -20.54
N LEU A 208 4.72 -4.17 -20.66
CA LEU A 208 3.80 -5.25 -20.28
C LEU A 208 3.40 -5.13 -18.81
N SER A 209 4.39 -4.93 -17.93
CA SER A 209 4.14 -4.73 -16.49
C SER A 209 3.20 -3.58 -16.21
N ALA A 210 3.47 -2.41 -16.80
CA ALA A 210 2.66 -1.21 -16.64
C ALA A 210 1.22 -1.42 -17.10
N LYS A 211 1.03 -2.07 -18.25
CA LYS A 211 -0.30 -2.34 -18.81
C LYS A 211 -1.12 -3.31 -17.95
N VAL A 212 -0.51 -4.41 -17.51
CA VAL A 212 -1.18 -5.41 -16.65
C VAL A 212 -1.47 -4.81 -15.26
N LEU A 213 -0.50 -4.12 -14.65
CA LEU A 213 -0.70 -3.40 -13.39
C LEU A 213 -1.84 -2.39 -13.50
N GLY A 214 -1.91 -1.66 -14.61
CA GLY A 214 -3.01 -0.74 -14.91
C GLY A 214 -4.37 -1.44 -14.92
N ARG A 215 -4.49 -2.60 -15.57
CA ARG A 215 -5.73 -3.39 -15.57
C ARG A 215 -6.13 -3.81 -14.17
N ASP A 216 -5.18 -4.29 -13.37
CA ASP A 216 -5.46 -4.75 -12.00
C ASP A 216 -5.82 -3.58 -11.06
N ILE A 217 -5.21 -2.41 -11.26
CA ILE A 217 -5.65 -1.16 -10.61
C ILE A 217 -7.08 -0.83 -11.05
N GLY A 218 -7.40 -0.91 -12.34
CA GLY A 218 -8.74 -0.63 -12.87
C GLY A 218 -9.84 -1.48 -12.22
N LEU A 219 -9.55 -2.75 -11.93
CA LEU A 219 -10.48 -3.64 -11.21
C LEU A 219 -10.78 -3.15 -9.79
N ILE A 220 -9.81 -2.58 -9.07
CA ILE A 220 -10.01 -2.00 -7.73
C ILE A 220 -10.81 -0.70 -7.81
N LEU A 221 -10.58 0.10 -8.86
CA LEU A 221 -11.21 1.41 -9.05
C LEU A 221 -12.65 1.34 -9.60
N LYS A 222 -13.06 0.22 -10.17
CA LYS A 222 -14.29 0.08 -10.96
C LYS A 222 -15.55 0.61 -10.28
N ASP A 223 -15.70 0.30 -8.99
CA ASP A 223 -16.93 0.59 -8.24
C ASP A 223 -16.86 1.89 -7.42
N ASN A 224 -15.70 2.57 -7.36
CA ASN A 224 -15.55 3.85 -6.67
C ASN A 224 -15.11 4.96 -7.64
N ILE A 225 -16.09 5.77 -8.08
CA ILE A 225 -15.90 6.88 -9.03
C ILE A 225 -14.94 7.94 -8.49
N GLU A 226 -15.04 8.31 -7.21
CA GLU A 226 -14.18 9.34 -6.61
C GLU A 226 -12.72 8.91 -6.61
N LEU A 227 -12.44 7.70 -6.12
CA LEU A 227 -11.09 7.13 -6.12
C LEU A 227 -10.56 6.98 -7.55
N ARG A 228 -11.40 6.50 -8.47
CA ARG A 228 -11.06 6.36 -9.89
C ARG A 228 -10.66 7.69 -10.51
N ASP A 229 -11.47 8.72 -10.34
CA ASP A 229 -11.24 10.04 -10.92
C ASP A 229 -9.99 10.68 -10.32
N LYS A 230 -9.75 10.51 -9.00
CA LYS A 230 -8.52 10.96 -8.34
C LYS A 230 -7.29 10.29 -8.94
N ILE A 231 -7.26 8.96 -9.08
CA ILE A 231 -6.11 8.24 -9.64
C ILE A 231 -5.88 8.59 -11.11
N ILE A 232 -6.93 8.63 -11.93
CA ILE A 232 -6.82 9.04 -13.34
C ILE A 232 -6.30 10.47 -13.45
N SER A 233 -6.76 11.39 -12.60
CA SER A 233 -6.27 12.77 -12.58
C SER A 233 -4.79 12.85 -12.22
N ILE A 234 -4.33 12.12 -11.20
CA ILE A 234 -2.91 12.04 -10.82
C ILE A 234 -2.05 11.58 -12.01
N LEU A 235 -2.46 10.50 -12.69
CA LEU A 235 -1.72 9.96 -13.83
C LEU A 235 -1.70 10.95 -15.00
N LYS A 236 -2.85 11.51 -15.40
CA LYS A 236 -2.94 12.47 -16.51
C LYS A 236 -2.08 13.72 -16.29
N ASN A 237 -2.09 14.27 -15.08
CA ASN A 237 -1.30 15.45 -14.73
C ASN A 237 0.21 15.18 -14.85
N ASN A 238 0.65 13.93 -14.65
CA ASN A 238 2.06 13.54 -14.77
C ASN A 238 2.45 13.03 -16.18
N ILE A 239 1.50 12.96 -17.12
CA ILE A 239 1.73 12.54 -18.52
C ILE A 239 1.78 13.74 -19.47
N VAL A 240 0.87 14.71 -19.31
CA VAL A 240 0.63 15.77 -20.33
C VAL A 240 1.68 16.87 -20.28
N GLU A 241 2.29 17.12 -19.12
CA GLU A 241 3.27 18.19 -18.99
C GLU A 241 4.69 17.65 -19.12
N HIS A 242 5.19 17.55 -20.36
CA HIS A 242 6.58 17.21 -20.72
C HIS A 242 7.66 18.14 -20.10
N ARG A 243 7.31 18.96 -19.10
CA ARG A 243 8.19 19.88 -18.36
C ARG A 243 7.95 19.94 -16.85
N THR A 244 6.96 19.22 -16.29
CA THR A 244 6.54 19.39 -14.86
C THR A 244 5.98 18.12 -14.18
N GLY A 245 5.87 16.98 -14.88
CA GLY A 245 5.41 15.72 -14.29
C GLY A 245 6.38 15.18 -13.23
N LYS A 246 6.22 15.59 -11.97
CA LYS A 246 7.15 15.27 -10.89
C LYS A 246 7.27 13.77 -10.63
N ILE A 247 6.22 12.99 -10.87
CA ILE A 247 6.28 11.52 -10.79
C ILE A 247 7.21 10.96 -11.86
N ALA A 248 7.08 11.37 -13.13
CA ALA A 248 7.93 10.87 -14.21
C ALA A 248 9.41 11.22 -13.97
N GLU A 249 9.70 12.43 -13.47
CA GLU A 249 11.06 12.79 -13.02
C GLU A 249 11.57 11.87 -11.93
N LEU A 250 10.78 11.61 -10.88
CA LEU A 250 11.19 10.77 -9.76
C LEU A 250 11.44 9.31 -10.16
N MET A 251 10.72 8.80 -11.17
CA MET A 251 10.94 7.47 -11.73
C MET A 251 12.33 7.29 -12.37
N THR A 252 13.03 8.39 -12.71
CA THR A 252 14.39 8.37 -13.28
C THR A 252 15.51 8.28 -12.24
N VAL A 253 15.26 8.64 -10.97
CA VAL A 253 16.32 8.90 -9.97
C VAL A 253 17.17 7.66 -9.65
N LYS A 254 16.62 6.46 -9.86
CA LYS A 254 17.30 5.17 -9.60
C LYS A 254 17.12 4.17 -10.73
N SER A 255 16.84 4.66 -11.93
CA SER A 255 16.70 3.84 -13.13
C SER A 255 17.57 4.42 -14.25
N GLU A 256 17.86 3.62 -15.27
CA GLU A 256 18.50 4.11 -16.50
C GLU A 256 17.47 4.72 -17.47
N ARG A 257 16.19 4.83 -17.06
CA ARG A 257 15.09 5.33 -17.88
C ARG A 257 15.13 6.85 -18.05
N THR A 258 14.73 7.29 -19.22
CA THR A 258 14.46 8.70 -19.50
C THR A 258 13.11 9.14 -18.90
N ILE A 259 12.87 10.45 -18.93
CA ILE A 259 11.55 11.00 -18.55
C ILE A 259 10.50 10.52 -19.57
N GLU A 260 10.85 10.46 -20.85
CA GLU A 260 9.99 9.97 -21.92
C GLU A 260 9.58 8.50 -21.70
N ASP A 261 10.52 7.64 -21.32
CA ASP A 261 10.23 6.24 -20.97
C ASP A 261 9.27 6.17 -19.78
N SER A 262 9.51 6.99 -18.75
CA SER A 262 8.64 7.05 -17.56
C SER A 262 7.22 7.52 -17.90
N ILE A 263 7.07 8.52 -18.78
CA ILE A 263 5.77 8.97 -19.29
C ILE A 263 5.09 7.86 -20.11
N GLU A 264 5.84 7.10 -20.91
CA GLU A 264 5.29 5.97 -21.65
C GLU A 264 4.74 4.90 -20.71
N LEU A 265 5.47 4.54 -19.64
CA LEU A 265 4.99 3.60 -18.63
C LEU A 265 3.73 4.10 -17.92
N LEU A 266 3.68 5.36 -17.51
CA LEU A 266 2.48 5.95 -16.91
C LEU A 266 1.28 5.93 -17.87
N ASN A 267 1.51 6.17 -19.17
CA ASN A 267 0.48 6.01 -20.19
C ASN A 267 -0.03 4.56 -20.26
N LYS A 268 0.86 3.56 -20.22
CA LYS A 268 0.46 2.14 -20.22
C LYS A 268 -0.35 1.76 -18.98
N VAL A 269 0.01 2.27 -17.80
CA VAL A 269 -0.83 2.13 -16.60
C VAL A 269 -2.21 2.73 -16.84
N LEU A 270 -2.28 3.98 -17.32
CA LEU A 270 -3.55 4.66 -17.56
C LEU A 270 -4.42 3.95 -18.61
N GLU A 271 -3.83 3.50 -19.72
CA GLU A 271 -4.54 2.72 -20.73
C GLU A 271 -5.09 1.41 -20.11
N GLY A 272 -4.29 0.71 -19.29
CA GLY A 272 -4.72 -0.52 -18.63
C GLY A 272 -5.89 -0.29 -17.67
N ILE A 273 -5.86 0.79 -16.90
CA ILE A 273 -6.98 1.18 -16.01
C ILE A 273 -8.26 1.36 -16.84
N ASN A 274 -8.19 2.11 -17.94
CA ASN A 274 -9.34 2.41 -18.78
C ASN A 274 -9.96 1.17 -19.46
N GLU A 275 -9.25 0.05 -19.55
CA GLU A 275 -9.77 -1.22 -20.09
C GLU A 275 -10.62 -2.02 -19.09
N ARG A 276 -10.58 -1.67 -17.79
CA ARG A 276 -11.19 -2.46 -16.71
C ARG A 276 -12.17 -1.68 -15.82
N ILE A 277 -12.32 -0.37 -16.04
CA ILE A 277 -13.30 0.49 -15.34
C ILE A 277 -14.71 0.43 -15.93
#